data_AF-A0A840VFX2-F1
#
_entry.id   AF-A0A840VFX2-F1
#
_cell.length_a   1.000
_cell.length_b   1.000
_cell.length_c   1.000
_cell.angle_alpha   90.00
_cell.angle_beta   90.00
_cell.angle_gamma   90.00
#
_symmetry.space_group_name_H-M   'P 1'
#
loop_
_entity.id
_entity.type
_entity.pdbx_description
1 polymer ?
#
loop_
_entity_poly.entity_id
_entity_poly.type
_entity_poly.pdbx_seq_one_letter_code
_entity_poly.pdbx_strand_id
1 'polypeptide(L)'
;MNENPSSGRSKSWSTWLLGLLAAGGWIYGWNQHQEVVKAGERGEGDGAERSNKWTQRGGEIRDASPAAAMPDAETARLLNQLVEIEAAAVPGQVNEKLLSACRTVMNDPNFRRRTRNYGLLIELMRAEDGPALHEMFLEIHQLGRTFHEYGDFATRWGEIDPQGALAYLSNQDPPRLPPQDLQSVARGWGTVDPEGAMQWFDEHPELASLGGRTAVIEGWIRQDPVAAREWLSNSSLGLTGNELFQGTRAAFLEQIEGPNVDVQNAVEWIAGLPDEDDSMAAFAWRSSQWPLTELPYETAAGVWSQVAGERWIQFDDFTKFCDVAGASRTATTGQAGFLEVLGTHWSSDGIRDRFEEWSAQDPAATSAWLATAPDSEVTRSAIAGMVRYLESADPEAAALWQARLDGR
;
A
#
# COMPACT_ATOMS: atom_id res chain seq x y z
N MET A 1 7.02 53.24 37.08
CA MET A 1 8.21 52.41 37.36
C MET A 1 7.91 51.06 36.73
N ASN A 2 8.15 50.88 35.42
CA ASN A 2 9.43 50.52 34.76
C ASN A 2 10.01 49.24 35.39
N GLU A 3 10.35 48.16 34.68
CA GLU A 3 10.84 48.04 33.30
C GLU A 3 10.80 46.59 32.80
N ASN A 4 10.75 46.43 31.47
CA ASN A 4 11.12 45.24 30.68
C ASN A 4 12.67 45.16 30.60
N PRO A 5 13.31 43.98 30.35
CA PRO A 5 13.62 43.64 28.95
C PRO A 5 13.66 42.13 28.58
N SER A 6 13.24 41.90 27.34
CA SER A 6 13.66 40.95 26.30
C SER A 6 14.83 39.96 26.51
N SER A 7 14.60 38.69 26.14
CA SER A 7 15.41 37.85 25.22
C SER A 7 14.59 36.57 24.92
N GLY A 8 14.30 36.09 23.71
CA GLY A 8 15.00 36.18 22.43
C GLY A 8 15.56 34.82 22.04
N ARG A 9 14.73 33.84 21.64
CA ARG A 9 15.18 32.63 20.91
C ARG A 9 14.20 32.26 19.80
N SER A 10 14.80 32.08 18.62
CA SER A 10 14.23 31.93 17.28
C SER A 10 13.47 30.63 17.08
N LYS A 11 12.37 30.71 16.33
CA LYS A 11 11.67 29.58 15.73
C LYS A 11 12.61 28.88 14.73
N SER A 12 12.86 27.59 14.93
CA SER A 12 13.60 26.73 14.00
C SER A 12 12.62 26.15 12.98
N TRP A 13 12.67 26.64 11.74
CA TRP A 13 12.06 26.03 10.57
C TRP A 13 13.05 25.03 9.99
N SER A 14 12.83 23.72 10.13
CA SER A 14 13.55 22.68 9.36
C SER A 14 13.01 21.28 9.64
N THR A 15 11.91 20.87 9.01
CA THR A 15 11.47 19.45 8.97
C THR A 15 10.53 19.11 7.80
N TRP A 16 10.64 19.80 6.66
CA TRP A 16 9.95 19.40 5.43
C TRP A 16 10.99 19.26 4.32
N LEU A 17 11.41 18.02 3.98
CA LEU A 17 12.04 17.70 2.67
C LEU A 17 12.42 16.22 2.44
N LEU A 18 11.58 15.23 2.75
CA LEU A 18 11.91 13.82 2.38
C LEU A 18 10.76 12.99 1.78
N GLY A 19 9.89 13.61 0.98
CA GLY A 19 8.85 12.87 0.23
C GLY A 19 8.40 13.50 -1.08
N LEU A 20 9.23 14.27 -1.79
CA LEU A 20 8.80 15.08 -2.96
C LEU A 20 9.76 15.09 -4.17
N LEU A 21 10.70 14.15 -4.29
CA LEU A 21 11.87 14.32 -5.19
C LEU A 21 12.02 13.25 -6.28
N ALA A 22 11.05 13.14 -7.20
CA ALA A 22 11.34 12.49 -8.47
C ALA A 22 10.94 13.32 -9.71
N ALA A 23 9.81 14.05 -9.69
CA ALA A 23 9.41 14.89 -10.83
C ALA A 23 9.38 16.40 -10.49
N GLY A 24 8.79 16.80 -9.36
CA GLY A 24 8.73 18.23 -8.95
C GLY A 24 10.08 18.83 -8.56
N GLY A 25 10.91 18.06 -7.82
CA GLY A 25 12.29 18.46 -7.52
C GLY A 25 13.19 18.61 -8.74
N TRP A 26 12.88 17.89 -9.83
CA TRP A 26 13.64 17.93 -11.07
C TRP A 26 13.40 19.21 -11.88
N ILE A 27 12.15 19.64 -12.00
CA ILE A 27 11.79 20.89 -12.69
C ILE A 27 12.27 22.10 -11.88
N TYR A 28 12.10 22.07 -10.55
CA TYR A 28 12.60 23.12 -9.67
C TYR A 28 14.14 23.25 -9.68
N GLY A 29 14.87 22.13 -9.64
CA GLY A 29 16.33 22.10 -9.73
C GLY A 29 16.86 22.57 -11.09
N TRP A 30 16.18 22.25 -12.18
CA TRP A 30 16.51 22.71 -13.53
C TRP A 30 16.35 24.23 -13.69
N ASN A 31 15.28 24.81 -13.14
CA ASN A 31 15.04 26.26 -13.19
C ASN A 31 16.09 27.05 -12.39
N GLN A 32 16.50 26.56 -11.22
CA GLN A 32 17.58 27.18 -10.42
C GLN A 32 18.92 27.19 -11.19
N HIS A 33 19.24 26.11 -11.92
CA HIS A 33 20.47 26.03 -12.70
C HIS A 33 20.50 27.06 -13.87
N GLN A 34 19.36 27.28 -14.54
CA GLN A 34 19.22 28.27 -15.62
C GLN A 34 19.42 29.73 -15.13
N GLU A 35 18.97 30.06 -13.92
CA GLU A 35 19.18 31.40 -13.35
C GLU A 35 20.63 31.65 -12.93
N VAL A 36 21.29 30.63 -12.38
CA VAL A 36 22.71 30.72 -11.95
C VAL A 36 23.65 30.90 -13.15
N VAL A 37 23.40 30.22 -14.27
CA VAL A 37 24.21 30.39 -15.50
C VAL A 37 24.07 31.81 -16.07
N LYS A 38 22.86 32.38 -16.06
CA LYS A 38 22.62 33.79 -16.50
C LYS A 38 23.21 34.84 -15.55
N ALA A 39 23.46 34.47 -14.29
CA ALA A 39 24.14 35.32 -13.30
C ALA A 39 25.67 35.23 -13.44
N GLY A 40 26.21 34.05 -13.72
CA GLY A 40 27.66 33.82 -13.92
C GLY A 40 28.24 34.46 -15.18
N GLU A 41 27.44 34.62 -16.25
CA GLU A 41 27.88 35.33 -17.47
C GLU A 41 28.02 36.85 -17.28
N ARG A 42 27.59 37.41 -16.13
CA ARG A 42 27.65 38.85 -15.84
C ARG A 42 28.78 39.28 -14.92
N GLY A 43 29.62 38.36 -14.46
CA GLY A 43 30.81 38.73 -13.72
C GLY A 43 31.77 37.57 -13.57
N GLU A 44 32.91 37.65 -14.25
CA GLU A 44 34.21 37.42 -13.63
C GLU A 44 35.34 37.73 -14.63
N GLY A 45 36.15 38.73 -14.26
CA GLY A 45 37.51 38.88 -14.70
C GLY A 45 38.46 38.30 -13.65
N ASP A 46 39.55 37.72 -14.15
CA ASP A 46 40.85 37.42 -13.52
C ASP A 46 40.90 36.71 -12.16
N GLY A 47 41.49 35.51 -12.14
CA GLY A 47 41.92 34.90 -10.87
C GLY A 47 42.44 33.46 -10.88
N ALA A 48 43.54 33.21 -11.59
CA ALA A 48 44.61 32.25 -11.27
C ALA A 48 44.28 30.77 -10.90
N GLU A 49 44.71 29.92 -11.83
CA GLU A 49 45.12 28.51 -11.74
C GLU A 49 45.67 28.03 -10.37
N ARG A 50 45.07 26.94 -9.84
CA ARG A 50 45.83 25.83 -9.23
C ARG A 50 45.21 24.49 -9.61
N SER A 51 46.06 23.69 -10.26
CA SER A 51 45.79 22.37 -10.82
C SER A 51 45.27 21.34 -9.82
N ASN A 52 44.18 20.66 -10.16
CA ASN A 52 43.88 19.31 -9.68
C ASN A 52 43.69 18.37 -10.87
N LYS A 53 44.67 17.46 -11.03
CA LYS A 53 44.85 16.52 -12.15
C LYS A 53 43.83 15.35 -12.20
N TRP A 54 42.62 15.55 -11.67
CA TRP A 54 41.54 14.54 -11.66
C TRP A 54 40.30 14.94 -12.46
N THR A 55 40.30 16.11 -13.11
CA THR A 55 39.15 16.60 -13.90
C THR A 55 39.19 16.25 -15.39
N GLN A 56 40.25 15.63 -15.93
CA GLN A 56 40.37 15.35 -17.37
C GLN A 56 39.81 13.98 -17.82
N ARG A 57 38.88 13.41 -17.06
CA ARG A 57 38.05 12.26 -17.51
C ARG A 57 36.59 12.36 -17.10
N GLY A 58 36.12 13.56 -16.76
CA GLY A 58 34.70 13.87 -16.84
C GLY A 58 34.42 14.15 -18.30
N GLY A 59 33.85 13.19 -19.03
CA GLY A 59 33.12 13.54 -20.23
C GLY A 59 32.14 14.64 -19.84
N GLU A 60 32.12 15.74 -20.59
CA GLU A 60 31.10 16.77 -20.47
C GLU A 60 29.77 16.06 -20.25
N ILE A 61 29.19 16.17 -19.05
CA ILE A 61 27.77 15.94 -18.89
C ILE A 61 27.16 17.13 -19.65
N ARG A 62 27.05 16.97 -20.97
CA ARG A 62 26.33 17.91 -21.80
C ARG A 62 24.96 18.09 -21.15
N ASP A 63 24.50 19.33 -21.07
CA ASP A 63 23.12 19.74 -20.81
C ASP A 63 22.16 19.14 -21.86
N ALA A 64 22.11 17.82 -21.98
CA ALA A 64 21.19 17.13 -22.84
C ALA A 64 19.83 17.19 -22.14
N SER A 65 18.92 18.04 -22.65
CA SER A 65 17.51 18.01 -22.27
C SER A 65 17.04 16.56 -22.19
N PRO A 66 16.28 16.14 -21.15
CA PRO A 66 15.73 14.79 -21.06
C PRO A 66 14.99 14.37 -22.35
N ALA A 67 14.41 15.33 -23.07
CA ALA A 67 13.80 15.10 -24.38
C ALA A 67 14.78 14.53 -25.42
N ALA A 68 16.05 14.92 -25.39
CA ALA A 68 17.09 14.45 -26.31
C ALA A 68 17.46 12.97 -26.08
N ALA A 69 17.19 12.44 -24.88
CA ALA A 69 17.41 11.03 -24.56
C ALA A 69 16.18 10.15 -24.87
N MET A 70 15.02 10.75 -25.20
CA MET A 70 13.78 10.02 -25.44
C MET A 70 13.71 9.49 -26.89
N PRO A 71 13.60 8.17 -27.10
CA PRO A 71 13.45 7.61 -28.45
C PRO A 71 12.09 7.92 -29.09
N ASP A 72 11.06 8.12 -28.27
CA ASP A 72 9.71 8.43 -28.75
C ASP A 72 9.56 9.94 -28.96
N ALA A 73 9.37 10.34 -30.22
CA ALA A 73 9.34 11.73 -30.65
C ALA A 73 8.20 12.55 -30.00
N GLU A 74 7.03 11.95 -29.79
CA GLU A 74 5.90 12.64 -29.15
C GLU A 74 6.16 12.90 -27.67
N THR A 75 6.81 11.95 -26.98
CA THR A 75 7.23 12.14 -25.60
C THR A 75 8.34 13.18 -25.48
N ALA A 76 9.33 13.15 -26.38
CA ALA A 76 10.38 14.17 -26.44
C ALA A 76 9.77 15.57 -26.66
N ARG A 77 8.78 15.68 -27.55
CA ARG A 77 8.06 16.92 -27.81
C ARG A 77 7.33 17.42 -26.58
N LEU A 78 6.58 16.54 -25.90
CA LEU A 78 5.87 16.89 -24.67
C LEU A 78 6.82 17.40 -23.58
N LEU A 79 7.94 16.70 -23.35
CA LEU A 79 8.93 17.10 -22.34
C LEU A 79 9.47 18.52 -22.59
N ASN A 80 9.70 18.89 -23.85
CA ASN A 80 10.12 20.25 -24.20
C ASN A 80 9.03 21.31 -23.98
N GLN A 81 7.75 20.91 -23.90
CA GLN A 81 6.62 21.82 -23.71
C GLN A 81 6.22 22.00 -22.24
N LEU A 82 6.63 21.09 -21.33
CA LEU A 82 6.18 21.10 -19.93
C LEU A 82 6.44 22.44 -19.23
N VAL A 83 7.63 23.03 -19.43
CA VAL A 83 7.98 24.34 -18.84
C VAL A 83 7.07 25.47 -19.36
N GLU A 84 6.72 25.44 -20.64
CA GLU A 84 5.80 26.45 -21.21
C GLU A 84 4.36 26.26 -20.75
N ILE A 85 3.95 25.00 -20.51
CA ILE A 85 2.63 24.67 -19.97
C ILE A 85 2.54 25.19 -18.53
N GLU A 86 3.53 24.88 -17.70
CA GLU A 86 3.61 25.37 -16.32
C GLU A 86 3.63 26.90 -16.27
N ALA A 87 4.46 27.55 -17.08
CA ALA A 87 4.57 29.02 -17.11
C ALA A 87 3.29 29.74 -17.58
N ALA A 88 2.36 29.04 -18.25
CA ALA A 88 1.08 29.60 -18.66
C ALA A 88 0.00 29.57 -17.56
N ALA A 89 0.30 28.96 -16.41
CA ALA A 89 -0.63 28.90 -15.29
C ALA A 89 -0.92 30.29 -14.72
N VAL A 90 -2.19 30.66 -14.65
CA VAL A 90 -2.68 31.88 -13.97
C VAL A 90 -3.58 31.46 -12.80
N PRO A 91 -3.31 31.91 -11.56
CA PRO A 91 -4.14 31.56 -10.40
C PRO A 91 -5.61 31.90 -10.61
N GLY A 92 -6.53 31.00 -10.24
CA GLY A 92 -7.97 31.21 -10.43
C GLY A 92 -8.48 31.04 -11.87
N GLN A 93 -7.62 30.69 -12.83
CA GLN A 93 -8.00 30.45 -14.22
C GLN A 93 -7.51 29.07 -14.68
N VAL A 94 -8.30 28.43 -15.54
CA VAL A 94 -7.92 27.17 -16.21
C VAL A 94 -6.67 27.40 -17.06
N ASN A 95 -5.70 26.49 -16.95
CA ASN A 95 -4.53 26.47 -17.81
C ASN A 95 -4.89 25.87 -19.18
N GLU A 96 -5.25 26.73 -20.12
CA GLU A 96 -5.65 26.33 -21.48
C GLU A 96 -4.56 25.54 -22.22
N LYS A 97 -3.27 25.80 -21.93
CA LYS A 97 -2.16 25.01 -22.51
C LYS A 97 -2.15 23.59 -21.97
N LEU A 98 -2.34 23.43 -20.66
CA LEU A 98 -2.45 22.11 -20.02
C LEU A 98 -3.66 21.35 -20.58
N LEU A 99 -4.84 21.97 -20.63
CA LEU A 99 -6.06 21.36 -21.16
C LEU A 99 -5.88 20.91 -22.63
N SER A 100 -5.26 21.76 -23.46
CA SER A 100 -4.96 21.43 -24.86
C SER A 100 -3.96 20.27 -25.00
N ALA A 101 -2.92 20.25 -24.17
CA ALA A 101 -1.94 19.17 -24.14
C ALA A 101 -2.59 17.84 -23.71
N CYS A 102 -3.43 17.86 -22.68
CA CYS A 102 -4.21 16.70 -22.24
C CYS A 102 -5.11 16.17 -23.34
N ARG A 103 -5.87 17.03 -24.04
CA ARG A 103 -6.71 16.65 -25.19
C ARG A 103 -5.89 15.97 -26.29
N THR A 104 -4.70 16.50 -26.57
CA THR A 104 -3.80 15.94 -27.58
C THR A 104 -3.31 14.55 -27.18
N VAL A 105 -2.80 14.40 -25.96
CA VAL A 105 -2.33 13.11 -25.43
C VAL A 105 -3.46 12.08 -25.38
N MET A 106 -4.67 12.48 -24.96
CA MET A 106 -5.82 11.57 -24.89
C MET A 106 -6.28 11.02 -26.25
N ASN A 107 -5.87 11.63 -27.37
CA ASN A 107 -6.13 11.14 -28.72
C ASN A 107 -5.06 10.17 -29.24
N ASP A 108 -4.00 9.92 -28.48
CA ASP A 108 -2.95 8.97 -28.85
C ASP A 108 -3.44 7.52 -28.79
N PRO A 109 -3.42 6.76 -29.90
CA PRO A 109 -3.85 5.37 -29.91
C PRO A 109 -2.90 4.43 -29.15
N ASN A 110 -1.64 4.82 -28.93
CA ASN A 110 -0.69 4.00 -28.20
C ASN A 110 -0.92 4.11 -26.68
N PHE A 111 -1.56 3.09 -26.10
CA PHE A 111 -1.89 3.04 -24.67
C PHE A 111 -0.70 3.35 -23.75
N ARG A 112 0.47 2.75 -23.98
CA ARG A 112 1.64 2.91 -23.11
C ARG A 112 2.19 4.33 -23.16
N ARG A 113 2.22 4.94 -24.36
CA ARG A 113 2.67 6.32 -24.53
C ARG A 113 1.66 7.30 -23.96
N ARG A 114 0.38 7.11 -24.25
CA ARG A 114 -0.71 7.93 -23.71
C ARG A 114 -0.68 7.97 -22.19
N THR A 115 -0.65 6.80 -21.54
CA THR A 115 -0.61 6.69 -20.07
C THR A 115 0.59 7.44 -19.49
N ARG A 116 1.80 7.19 -20.01
CA ARG A 116 3.02 7.87 -19.55
C ARG A 116 2.93 9.39 -19.72
N ASN A 117 2.54 9.85 -20.90
CA ASN A 117 2.51 11.27 -21.24
C ASN A 117 1.41 12.02 -20.49
N TYR A 118 0.28 11.36 -20.25
CA TYR A 118 -0.80 11.90 -19.45
C TYR A 118 -0.37 12.04 -17.99
N GLY A 119 0.32 11.03 -17.44
CA GLY A 119 0.92 11.09 -16.11
C GLY A 119 1.84 12.28 -15.91
N LEU A 120 2.64 12.67 -16.92
CA LEU A 120 3.47 13.87 -16.83
C LEU A 120 2.66 15.18 -16.78
N LEU A 121 1.54 15.24 -17.50
CA LEU A 121 0.70 16.43 -17.56
C LEU A 121 -0.13 16.60 -16.29
N ILE A 122 -0.66 15.51 -15.75
CA ILE A 122 -1.55 15.57 -14.58
C ILE A 122 -0.82 16.05 -13.33
N GLU A 123 0.50 15.85 -13.23
CA GLU A 123 1.34 16.46 -12.18
C GLU A 123 1.27 18.00 -12.16
N LEU A 124 1.04 18.64 -13.31
CA LEU A 124 0.90 20.10 -13.43
C LEU A 124 -0.52 20.61 -13.12
N MET A 125 -1.47 19.70 -12.89
CA MET A 125 -2.86 20.06 -12.59
C MET A 125 -2.95 20.84 -11.29
N ARG A 126 -3.72 21.93 -11.33
CA ARG A 126 -4.15 22.70 -10.16
C ARG A 126 -5.65 22.52 -9.95
N ALA A 127 -6.14 22.93 -8.78
CA ALA A 127 -7.53 22.75 -8.39
C ALA A 127 -8.51 23.36 -9.42
N GLU A 128 -8.17 24.52 -9.98
CA GLU A 128 -9.03 25.24 -10.92
C GLU A 128 -9.12 24.57 -12.30
N ASP A 129 -8.15 23.71 -12.63
CA ASP A 129 -8.12 22.97 -13.90
C ASP A 129 -9.07 21.74 -13.87
N GLY A 130 -9.45 21.27 -12.68
CA GLY A 130 -10.24 20.06 -12.44
C GLY A 130 -11.55 20.00 -13.23
N PRO A 131 -12.45 21.00 -13.09
CA PRO A 131 -13.72 21.02 -13.83
C PRO A 131 -13.54 20.89 -15.35
N ALA A 132 -12.62 21.65 -15.93
CA ALA A 132 -12.39 21.64 -17.38
C ALA A 132 -11.80 20.31 -17.89
N LEU A 133 -10.92 19.69 -17.09
CA LEU A 133 -10.40 18.36 -17.38
C LEU A 133 -11.47 17.27 -17.24
N HIS A 134 -12.37 17.38 -16.25
CA HIS A 134 -13.52 16.47 -16.13
C HIS A 134 -14.44 16.56 -17.36
N GLU A 135 -14.79 17.77 -17.79
CA GLU A 135 -15.61 17.99 -19.00
C GLU A 135 -14.94 17.39 -20.25
N MET A 136 -13.61 17.53 -20.38
CA MET A 136 -12.86 16.87 -21.45
C MET A 136 -13.08 15.34 -21.46
N PHE A 137 -13.06 14.69 -20.30
CA PHE A 137 -13.32 13.25 -20.21
C PHE A 137 -14.78 12.89 -20.53
N LEU A 138 -15.74 13.72 -20.12
CA LEU A 138 -17.15 13.53 -20.48
C LEU A 138 -17.35 13.61 -22.00
N GLU A 139 -16.71 14.57 -22.67
CA GLU A 139 -16.74 14.65 -24.14
C GLU A 139 -16.17 13.39 -24.79
N ILE A 140 -15.02 12.89 -24.30
CA ILE A 140 -14.42 11.65 -24.81
C ILE A 140 -15.36 10.45 -24.60
N HIS A 141 -16.00 10.36 -23.43
CA HIS A 141 -16.95 9.29 -23.10
C HIS A 141 -18.18 9.33 -24.02
N GLN A 142 -18.71 10.51 -24.30
CA GLN A 142 -19.85 10.71 -25.20
C GLN A 142 -19.56 10.26 -26.65
N LEU A 143 -18.29 10.25 -27.06
CA LEU A 143 -17.84 9.68 -28.33
C LEU A 143 -17.78 8.13 -28.32
N GLY A 144 -18.09 7.49 -27.20
CA GLY A 144 -18.00 6.04 -27.01
C GLY A 144 -16.57 5.52 -26.85
N ARG A 145 -15.60 6.41 -26.55
CA ARG A 145 -14.21 6.02 -26.31
C ARG A 145 -13.99 5.66 -24.85
N THR A 146 -13.27 4.58 -24.60
CA THR A 146 -12.81 4.19 -23.27
C THR A 146 -11.46 4.85 -22.95
N PHE A 147 -11.23 5.07 -21.66
CA PHE A 147 -9.99 5.61 -21.11
C PHE A 147 -9.74 5.00 -19.72
N HIS A 148 -8.48 4.97 -19.32
CA HIS A 148 -8.04 4.54 -17.98
C HIS A 148 -7.52 5.71 -17.15
N GLU A 149 -7.14 6.79 -17.82
CA GLU A 149 -6.47 7.98 -17.30
C GLU A 149 -7.33 8.81 -16.34
N TYR A 150 -8.65 8.57 -16.32
CA TYR A 150 -9.55 9.28 -15.42
C TYR A 150 -9.30 8.96 -13.94
N GLY A 151 -8.90 7.73 -13.62
CA GLY A 151 -8.55 7.36 -12.25
C GLY A 151 -7.37 8.17 -11.73
N ASP A 152 -6.34 8.38 -12.57
CA ASP A 152 -5.17 9.19 -12.26
C ASP A 152 -5.55 10.67 -12.09
N PHE A 153 -6.42 11.18 -12.96
CA PHE A 153 -7.00 12.53 -12.83
C PHE A 153 -7.76 12.73 -11.52
N ALA A 154 -8.69 11.83 -11.21
CA ALA A 154 -9.52 11.95 -10.02
C ALA A 154 -8.68 11.80 -8.74
N THR A 155 -7.66 10.92 -8.76
CA THR A 155 -6.68 10.81 -7.67
C THR A 155 -5.93 12.12 -7.50
N ARG A 156 -5.39 12.71 -8.58
CA ARG A 156 -4.70 14.00 -8.51
C ARG A 156 -5.60 15.12 -8.00
N TRP A 157 -6.87 15.14 -8.40
CA TRP A 157 -7.81 16.14 -7.89
C TRP A 157 -8.03 15.99 -6.38
N GLY A 158 -8.08 14.75 -5.89
CA GLY A 158 -8.12 14.44 -4.47
C GLY A 158 -6.89 14.88 -3.68
N GLU A 159 -5.72 14.88 -4.30
CA GLU A 159 -4.48 15.37 -3.65
C GLU A 159 -4.44 16.89 -3.48
N ILE A 160 -5.08 17.63 -4.39
CA ILE A 160 -4.96 19.10 -4.46
C ILE A 160 -6.19 19.85 -3.93
N ASP A 161 -7.39 19.31 -4.14
CA ASP A 161 -8.67 19.89 -3.72
C ASP A 161 -9.77 18.81 -3.60
N PRO A 162 -9.68 17.92 -2.60
CA PRO A 162 -10.59 16.79 -2.48
C PRO A 162 -12.03 17.21 -2.21
N GLN A 163 -12.24 18.20 -1.35
CA GLN A 163 -13.58 18.69 -1.01
C GLN A 163 -14.22 19.41 -2.20
N GLY A 164 -13.46 20.23 -2.93
CA GLY A 164 -13.94 20.88 -4.16
C GLY A 164 -14.26 19.86 -5.25
N ALA A 165 -13.44 18.82 -5.42
CA ALA A 165 -13.70 17.72 -6.35
C ALA A 165 -15.01 16.98 -6.02
N LEU A 166 -15.19 16.56 -4.76
CA LEU A 166 -16.40 15.86 -4.33
C LEU A 166 -17.63 16.75 -4.44
N ALA A 167 -17.52 18.04 -4.10
CA ALA A 167 -18.60 18.99 -4.27
C ALA A 167 -18.97 19.21 -5.75
N TYR A 168 -17.97 19.26 -6.64
CA TYR A 168 -18.20 19.39 -8.08
C TYR A 168 -18.92 18.16 -8.66
N LEU A 169 -18.42 16.96 -8.35
CA LEU A 169 -18.94 15.71 -8.88
C LEU A 169 -20.35 15.38 -8.34
N SER A 170 -20.62 15.72 -7.07
CA SER A 170 -21.92 15.47 -6.45
C SER A 170 -23.03 16.40 -6.94
N ASN A 171 -22.67 17.60 -7.43
CA ASN A 171 -23.63 18.64 -7.83
C ASN A 171 -23.87 18.73 -9.35
N GLN A 172 -23.59 17.67 -10.10
CA GLN A 172 -23.88 17.58 -11.54
C GLN A 172 -25.39 17.36 -11.81
N ASP A 173 -25.89 17.79 -12.98
CA ASP A 173 -27.27 17.51 -13.44
C ASP A 173 -27.27 16.68 -14.75
N PRO A 174 -27.74 15.41 -14.75
CA PRO A 174 -28.14 14.65 -13.57
C PRO A 174 -26.94 14.35 -12.65
N PRO A 175 -27.15 14.05 -11.36
CA PRO A 175 -26.08 13.66 -10.45
C PRO A 175 -25.26 12.50 -11.02
N ARG A 176 -23.95 12.70 -11.09
CA ARG A 176 -22.99 11.73 -11.64
C ARG A 176 -21.78 11.65 -10.73
N LEU A 177 -21.93 10.88 -9.66
CA LEU A 177 -20.81 10.44 -8.84
C LEU A 177 -20.72 8.90 -8.89
N PRO A 178 -20.02 8.35 -9.89
CA PRO A 178 -19.66 6.94 -9.86
C PRO A 178 -18.88 6.63 -8.56
N PRO A 179 -19.17 5.52 -7.86
CA PRO A 179 -18.41 5.13 -6.67
C PRO A 179 -16.89 5.08 -6.92
N GLN A 180 -16.47 4.68 -8.12
CA GLN A 180 -15.06 4.63 -8.51
C GLN A 180 -14.40 6.02 -8.56
N ASP A 181 -15.14 7.05 -8.93
CA ASP A 181 -14.64 8.43 -9.01
C ASP A 181 -14.45 8.99 -7.59
N LEU A 182 -15.46 8.81 -6.73
CA LEU A 182 -15.36 9.13 -5.31
C LEU A 182 -14.18 8.41 -4.65
N GLN A 183 -14.02 7.10 -4.91
CA GLN A 183 -12.91 6.33 -4.37
C GLN A 183 -11.57 6.85 -4.89
N SER A 184 -11.47 7.26 -6.15
CA SER A 184 -10.22 7.81 -6.69
C SER A 184 -9.87 9.14 -6.03
N VAL A 185 -10.83 10.05 -5.87
CA VAL A 185 -10.64 11.31 -5.13
C VAL A 185 -10.26 11.05 -3.67
N ALA A 186 -10.99 10.15 -2.99
CA ALA A 186 -10.71 9.79 -1.61
C ALA A 186 -9.33 9.14 -1.43
N ARG A 187 -8.88 8.35 -2.40
CA ARG A 187 -7.53 7.78 -2.43
C ARG A 187 -6.46 8.87 -2.52
N GLY A 188 -6.66 9.87 -3.39
CA GLY A 188 -5.77 11.03 -3.48
C GLY A 188 -5.76 11.85 -2.19
N TRP A 189 -6.91 12.05 -1.56
CA TRP A 189 -6.97 12.72 -0.26
C TRP A 189 -6.18 11.96 0.81
N GLY A 190 -6.29 10.63 0.81
CA GLY A 190 -5.56 9.77 1.74
C GLY A 190 -4.02 9.83 1.60
N THR A 191 -3.47 10.28 0.46
CA THR A 191 -2.02 10.45 0.33
C THR A 191 -1.52 11.79 0.89
N VAL A 192 -2.40 12.76 1.15
CA VAL A 192 -2.01 14.11 1.61
C VAL A 192 -2.48 14.43 3.02
N ASP A 193 -3.72 14.07 3.37
CA ASP A 193 -4.35 14.35 4.66
C ASP A 193 -5.34 13.22 5.02
N PRO A 194 -4.84 12.02 5.32
CA PRO A 194 -5.71 10.88 5.58
C PRO A 194 -6.56 11.03 6.84
N GLU A 195 -6.04 11.64 7.91
CA GLU A 195 -6.82 11.86 9.14
C GLU A 195 -7.98 12.83 8.91
N GLY A 196 -7.72 13.96 8.22
CA GLY A 196 -8.77 14.91 7.84
C GLY A 196 -9.79 14.29 6.88
N ALA A 197 -9.35 13.44 5.96
CA ALA A 197 -10.24 12.70 5.06
C ALA A 197 -11.15 11.72 5.82
N MET A 198 -10.59 10.96 6.78
CA MET A 198 -11.36 10.04 7.62
C MET A 198 -12.42 10.79 8.43
N GLN A 199 -12.04 11.90 9.09
CA GLN A 199 -12.98 12.73 9.84
C GLN A 199 -14.09 13.27 8.93
N TRP A 200 -13.76 13.71 7.72
CA TRP A 200 -14.77 14.21 6.80
C TRP A 200 -15.76 13.12 6.38
N PHE A 201 -15.30 11.88 6.14
CA PHE A 201 -16.20 10.77 5.83
C PHE A 201 -17.03 10.29 7.03
N ASP A 202 -16.55 10.49 8.27
CA ASP A 202 -17.39 10.29 9.47
C ASP A 202 -18.58 11.26 9.50
N GLU A 203 -18.37 12.48 9.02
CA GLU A 203 -19.40 13.53 8.92
C GLU A 203 -20.31 13.37 7.68
N HIS A 204 -19.92 12.54 6.70
CA HIS A 204 -20.64 12.29 5.43
C HIS A 204 -20.86 10.78 5.19
N PRO A 205 -21.65 10.09 6.04
CA PRO A 205 -21.77 8.63 6.03
C PRO A 205 -22.38 8.08 4.73
N GLU A 206 -23.20 8.85 4.02
CA GLU A 206 -23.76 8.48 2.71
C GLU A 206 -22.66 8.28 1.66
N LEU A 207 -21.60 9.09 1.71
CA LEU A 207 -20.44 8.98 0.83
C LEU A 207 -19.44 7.94 1.33
N ALA A 208 -19.30 7.80 2.65
CA ALA A 208 -18.51 6.73 3.24
C ALA A 208 -19.01 5.35 2.80
N SER A 209 -20.34 5.16 2.70
CA SER A 209 -20.97 3.92 2.22
C SER A 209 -20.60 3.52 0.79
N LEU A 210 -20.07 4.47 -0.01
CA LEU A 210 -19.59 4.24 -1.37
C LEU A 210 -18.12 3.80 -1.41
N GLY A 211 -17.50 3.52 -0.25
CA GLY A 211 -16.12 3.05 -0.14
C GLY A 211 -15.09 4.17 0.02
N GLY A 212 -15.52 5.39 0.36
CA GLY A 212 -14.62 6.54 0.54
C GLY A 212 -13.52 6.30 1.57
N ARG A 213 -13.89 5.87 2.79
CA ARG A 213 -12.95 5.52 3.87
C ARG A 213 -11.98 4.42 3.48
N THR A 214 -12.47 3.36 2.82
CA THR A 214 -11.60 2.30 2.30
C THR A 214 -10.54 2.86 1.34
N ALA A 215 -10.94 3.75 0.45
CA ALA A 215 -10.01 4.37 -0.48
C ALA A 215 -9.03 5.36 0.19
N VAL A 216 -9.45 6.09 1.22
CA VAL A 216 -8.55 6.90 2.07
C VAL A 216 -7.46 6.02 2.67
N ILE A 217 -7.84 4.88 3.25
CA ILE A 217 -6.90 3.91 3.85
C ILE A 217 -5.91 3.39 2.78
N GLU A 218 -6.37 3.07 1.57
CA GLU A 218 -5.50 2.68 0.45
C GLU A 218 -4.52 3.80 0.03
N GLY A 219 -4.96 5.05 0.09
CA GLY A 219 -4.12 6.22 -0.17
C GLY A 219 -3.04 6.36 0.89
N TRP A 220 -3.44 6.28 2.17
CA TRP A 220 -2.54 6.41 3.31
C TRP A 220 -1.45 5.35 3.29
N ILE A 221 -1.82 4.07 3.14
CA ILE A 221 -0.86 2.96 3.12
C ILE A 221 0.18 3.12 2.02
N ARG A 222 -0.23 3.62 0.83
CA ARG A 222 0.71 3.83 -0.29
C ARG A 222 1.72 4.94 0.00
N GLN A 223 1.32 5.99 0.72
CA GLN A 223 2.17 7.14 1.00
C GLN A 223 3.05 6.93 2.25
N ASP A 224 2.43 6.47 3.33
CA ASP A 224 3.08 6.27 4.63
C ASP A 224 2.55 4.97 5.28
N PRO A 225 3.09 3.81 4.87
CA PRO A 225 2.65 2.51 5.40
C PRO A 225 2.98 2.32 6.88
N VAL A 226 3.94 3.08 7.44
CA VAL A 226 4.27 3.01 8.87
C VAL A 226 3.17 3.70 9.67
N ALA A 227 2.87 4.96 9.36
CA ALA A 227 1.81 5.71 10.03
C ALA A 227 0.43 5.03 9.85
N ALA A 228 0.14 4.51 8.65
CA ALA A 228 -1.11 3.80 8.40
C ALA A 228 -1.28 2.55 9.25
N ARG A 229 -0.20 1.77 9.49
CA ARG A 229 -0.23 0.59 10.37
C ARG A 229 -0.40 0.98 11.83
N GLU A 230 0.29 2.00 12.29
CA GLU A 230 0.12 2.53 13.66
C GLU A 230 -1.33 2.97 13.88
N TRP A 231 -1.90 3.67 12.90
CA TRP A 231 -3.31 4.06 12.92
C TRP A 231 -4.25 2.85 12.94
N LEU A 232 -4.09 1.90 12.01
CA LEU A 232 -4.90 0.66 11.93
C LEU A 232 -4.86 -0.15 13.23
N SER A 233 -3.76 -0.09 13.99
CA SER A 233 -3.59 -0.82 15.24
C SER A 233 -4.43 -0.26 16.40
N ASN A 234 -5.18 0.82 16.19
CA ASN A 234 -6.04 1.41 17.20
C ASN A 234 -7.44 0.76 17.21
N SER A 235 -7.84 0.15 18.33
CA SER A 235 -9.14 -0.51 18.47
C SER A 235 -10.33 0.45 18.49
N SER A 236 -10.12 1.76 18.69
CA SER A 236 -11.19 2.76 18.79
C SER A 236 -11.64 3.35 17.45
N LEU A 237 -11.19 2.82 16.31
CA LEU A 237 -11.41 3.44 14.99
C LEU A 237 -12.81 3.26 14.40
N GLY A 238 -13.64 2.38 15.00
CA GLY A 238 -15.01 2.14 14.52
C GLY A 238 -15.08 1.65 13.08
N LEU A 239 -14.05 0.96 12.59
CA LEU A 239 -13.98 0.48 11.21
C LEU A 239 -14.99 -0.64 10.96
N THR A 240 -15.59 -0.60 9.78
CA THR A 240 -16.37 -1.72 9.25
C THR A 240 -15.45 -2.91 8.95
N GLY A 241 -16.02 -4.12 8.92
CA GLY A 241 -15.27 -5.32 8.54
C GLY A 241 -14.61 -5.20 7.15
N ASN A 242 -15.24 -4.52 6.19
CA ASN A 242 -14.63 -4.31 4.88
C ASN A 242 -13.42 -3.36 4.94
N GLU A 243 -13.49 -2.28 5.71
CA GLU A 243 -12.37 -1.35 5.87
C GLU A 243 -11.19 -2.01 6.57
N LEU A 244 -11.45 -2.76 7.64
CA LEU A 244 -10.43 -3.58 8.29
C LEU A 244 -9.80 -4.55 7.28
N PHE A 245 -10.59 -5.12 6.36
CA PHE A 245 -10.13 -6.19 5.50
C PHE A 245 -9.17 -5.63 4.47
N GLN A 246 -9.61 -4.56 3.81
CA GLN A 246 -8.83 -3.89 2.77
C GLN A 246 -7.60 -3.21 3.38
N GLY A 247 -7.75 -2.54 4.53
CA GLY A 247 -6.67 -1.86 5.22
C GLY A 247 -5.58 -2.83 5.69
N THR A 248 -5.96 -3.87 6.42
CA THR A 248 -4.98 -4.85 6.94
C THR A 248 -4.29 -5.61 5.82
N ARG A 249 -5.04 -6.05 4.79
CA ARG A 249 -4.45 -6.73 3.63
C ARG A 249 -3.51 -5.82 2.86
N ALA A 250 -3.89 -4.56 2.60
CA ALA A 250 -3.04 -3.62 1.86
C ALA A 250 -1.75 -3.29 2.64
N ALA A 251 -1.86 -3.07 3.95
CA ALA A 251 -0.70 -2.80 4.81
C ALA A 251 0.25 -4.01 4.86
N PHE A 252 -0.31 -5.22 4.94
CA PHE A 252 0.46 -6.46 4.88
C PHE A 252 1.18 -6.64 3.53
N LEU A 253 0.46 -6.42 2.42
CA LEU A 253 1.00 -6.54 1.07
C LEU A 253 2.15 -5.57 0.83
N GLU A 254 2.03 -4.32 1.25
CA GLU A 254 3.09 -3.32 1.12
C GLU A 254 4.40 -3.82 1.77
N GLN A 255 4.30 -4.40 2.96
CA GLN A 255 5.45 -4.85 3.72
C GLN A 255 6.16 -6.07 3.10
N ILE A 256 5.43 -6.94 2.39
CA ILE A 256 6.01 -8.13 1.76
C ILE A 256 6.39 -7.91 0.29
N GLU A 257 5.85 -6.90 -0.38
CA GLU A 257 6.19 -6.54 -1.77
C GLU A 257 7.30 -5.46 -1.85
N GLY A 258 7.61 -4.81 -0.72
CA GLY A 258 8.70 -3.84 -0.61
C GLY A 258 10.09 -4.41 -0.97
N PRO A 259 11.10 -3.53 -1.17
CA PRO A 259 12.44 -3.92 -1.61
C PRO A 259 13.15 -4.88 -0.64
N ASN A 260 12.68 -4.96 0.61
CA ASN A 260 13.09 -5.95 1.60
C ASN A 260 11.85 -6.75 1.99
N VAL A 261 11.57 -7.84 1.27
CA VAL A 261 10.49 -8.78 1.60
C VAL A 261 10.67 -9.22 3.06
N ASP A 262 9.83 -8.69 3.96
CA ASP A 262 9.94 -8.94 5.40
C ASP A 262 8.63 -9.47 5.95
N VAL A 263 8.37 -10.72 5.57
CA VAL A 263 7.18 -11.46 6.00
C VAL A 263 7.15 -11.63 7.51
N GLN A 264 8.31 -11.69 8.19
CA GLN A 264 8.36 -11.82 9.64
C GLN A 264 7.82 -10.56 10.32
N ASN A 265 8.36 -9.39 9.98
CA ASN A 265 7.86 -8.15 10.56
C ASN A 265 6.38 -7.88 10.20
N ALA A 266 5.89 -8.40 9.06
CA ALA A 266 4.48 -8.28 8.68
C ALA A 266 3.55 -9.12 9.56
N VAL A 267 4.01 -10.33 9.92
CA VAL A 267 3.29 -11.25 10.79
C VAL A 267 3.39 -10.81 12.26
N GLU A 268 4.55 -10.32 12.69
CA GLU A 268 4.72 -9.71 14.02
C GLU A 268 3.77 -8.53 14.22
N TRP A 269 3.59 -7.69 13.20
CA TRP A 269 2.60 -6.62 13.24
C TRP A 269 1.17 -7.16 13.42
N ILE A 270 0.77 -8.17 12.64
CA ILE A 270 -0.56 -8.81 12.78
C ILE A 270 -0.74 -9.39 14.18
N ALA A 271 0.27 -10.08 14.72
CA ALA A 271 0.22 -10.65 16.07
C ALA A 271 0.08 -9.59 17.17
N GLY A 272 0.63 -8.39 16.94
CA GLY A 272 0.51 -7.24 17.84
C GLY A 272 -0.80 -6.45 17.73
N LEU A 273 -1.69 -6.78 16.80
CA LEU A 273 -2.97 -6.07 16.66
C LEU A 273 -3.91 -6.37 17.84
N PRO A 274 -4.85 -5.45 18.18
CA PRO A 274 -5.80 -5.67 19.26
C PRO A 274 -6.60 -6.98 19.11
N ASP A 275 -6.69 -7.73 20.21
CA ASP A 275 -7.34 -9.05 20.34
C ASP A 275 -8.55 -9.01 21.31
N GLU A 276 -9.30 -7.91 21.33
CA GLU A 276 -10.58 -7.84 22.08
C GLU A 276 -11.75 -8.32 21.20
N ASP A 277 -12.82 -8.84 21.82
CA ASP A 277 -14.01 -9.48 21.21
C ASP A 277 -14.26 -9.07 19.74
N ASP A 278 -13.95 -9.99 18.80
CA ASP A 278 -13.76 -9.79 17.34
C ASP A 278 -12.34 -9.35 16.92
N SER A 279 -11.33 -10.12 17.35
CA SER A 279 -9.90 -9.83 17.19
C SER A 279 -9.53 -9.28 15.81
N MET A 280 -9.02 -8.05 15.79
CA MET A 280 -8.48 -7.44 14.59
C MET A 280 -7.33 -8.28 14.03
N ALA A 281 -6.54 -8.90 14.92
CA ALA A 281 -5.46 -9.82 14.58
C ALA A 281 -5.92 -11.04 13.77
N ALA A 282 -6.95 -11.80 14.20
CA ALA A 282 -7.44 -12.93 13.40
C ALA A 282 -7.99 -12.48 12.06
N PHE A 283 -8.65 -11.34 12.02
CA PHE A 283 -9.21 -10.83 10.78
C PHE A 283 -8.10 -10.43 9.79
N ALA A 284 -7.08 -9.73 10.27
CA ALA A 284 -5.89 -9.37 9.50
C ALA A 284 -5.11 -10.61 9.02
N TRP A 285 -4.97 -11.63 9.88
CA TRP A 285 -4.35 -12.90 9.52
C TRP A 285 -5.10 -13.56 8.36
N ARG A 286 -6.41 -13.77 8.51
CA ARG A 286 -7.25 -14.42 7.50
C ARG A 286 -7.30 -13.66 6.18
N SER A 287 -7.31 -12.32 6.22
CA SER A 287 -7.30 -11.48 5.02
C SER A 287 -5.96 -11.51 4.26
N SER A 288 -4.88 -11.90 4.96
CA SER A 288 -3.50 -11.80 4.49
C SER A 288 -2.84 -13.15 4.20
N GLN A 289 -3.58 -14.26 4.21
CA GLN A 289 -3.00 -15.60 3.95
C GLN A 289 -2.65 -15.85 2.47
N TRP A 290 -3.41 -15.30 1.52
CA TRP A 290 -3.21 -15.59 0.09
C TRP A 290 -1.80 -15.22 -0.41
N PRO A 291 -1.22 -14.05 -0.09
CA PRO A 291 0.16 -13.75 -0.50
C PRO A 291 1.21 -14.72 0.07
N LEU A 292 0.88 -15.44 1.14
CA LEU A 292 1.77 -16.42 1.78
C LEU A 292 1.84 -17.75 1.02
N THR A 293 1.02 -17.95 -0.02
CA THR A 293 1.08 -19.18 -0.85
C THR A 293 2.44 -19.36 -1.52
N GLU A 294 3.18 -18.29 -1.77
CA GLU A 294 4.45 -18.38 -2.49
C GLU A 294 5.68 -18.60 -1.59
N LEU A 295 5.48 -18.74 -0.28
CA LEU A 295 6.59 -18.90 0.65
C LEU A 295 7.24 -20.29 0.52
N PRO A 296 8.59 -20.36 0.63
CA PRO A 296 9.28 -21.62 0.93
C PRO A 296 8.82 -22.17 2.28
N TYR A 297 8.85 -23.51 2.46
CA TYR A 297 8.40 -24.15 3.69
C TYR A 297 9.10 -23.64 4.94
N GLU A 298 10.40 -23.35 4.89
CA GLU A 298 11.14 -22.79 6.01
C GLU A 298 10.55 -21.44 6.47
N THR A 299 10.28 -20.55 5.52
CA THR A 299 9.67 -19.25 5.82
C THR A 299 8.24 -19.41 6.32
N ALA A 300 7.44 -20.27 5.67
CA ALA A 300 6.06 -20.53 6.09
C ALA A 300 5.99 -21.13 7.50
N ALA A 301 6.89 -22.05 7.83
CA ALA A 301 6.97 -22.66 9.16
C ALA A 301 7.36 -21.64 10.23
N GLY A 302 8.34 -20.77 9.94
CA GLY A 302 8.74 -19.68 10.85
C GLY A 302 7.66 -18.62 11.05
N VAL A 303 6.86 -18.33 10.01
CA VAL A 303 5.69 -17.46 10.11
C VAL A 303 4.61 -18.07 10.98
N TRP A 304 4.28 -19.34 10.75
CA TRP A 304 3.26 -20.03 11.54
C TRP A 304 3.65 -20.11 13.02
N SER A 305 4.90 -20.43 13.33
CA SER A 305 5.34 -20.61 14.72
C SER A 305 5.22 -19.35 15.57
N GLN A 306 5.26 -18.16 14.95
CA GLN A 306 5.03 -16.89 15.64
C GLN A 306 3.58 -16.71 16.09
N VAL A 307 2.62 -17.11 15.26
CA VAL A 307 1.19 -16.90 15.54
C VAL A 307 0.53 -18.11 16.19
N ALA A 308 1.13 -19.30 16.13
CA ALA A 308 0.51 -20.55 16.57
C ALA A 308 0.04 -20.54 18.04
N GLY A 309 0.69 -19.74 18.89
CA GLY A 309 0.35 -19.57 20.31
C GLY A 309 -0.70 -18.50 20.58
N GLU A 310 -1.09 -17.71 19.59
CA GLU A 310 -2.03 -16.61 19.77
C GLU A 310 -3.45 -17.12 20.02
N ARG A 311 -4.17 -16.46 20.95
CA ARG A 311 -5.52 -16.89 21.38
C ARG A 311 -6.53 -16.83 20.25
N TRP A 312 -6.35 -15.87 19.35
CA TRP A 312 -7.21 -15.63 18.21
C TRP A 312 -7.01 -16.64 17.07
N ILE A 313 -5.90 -17.39 17.06
CA ILE A 313 -5.64 -18.48 16.10
C ILE A 313 -6.48 -19.71 16.47
N GLN A 314 -7.45 -20.02 15.59
CA GLN A 314 -8.34 -21.18 15.72
C GLN A 314 -7.85 -22.36 14.86
N PHE A 315 -8.44 -23.53 15.09
CA PHE A 315 -8.11 -24.74 14.34
C PHE A 315 -8.26 -24.58 12.82
N ASP A 316 -9.31 -23.89 12.38
CA ASP A 316 -9.56 -23.61 10.96
C ASP A 316 -8.49 -22.70 10.34
N ASP A 317 -7.87 -21.82 11.13
CA ASP A 317 -6.76 -20.99 10.66
C ASP A 317 -5.51 -21.86 10.38
N PHE A 318 -5.29 -22.89 11.19
CA PHE A 318 -4.21 -23.87 11.00
C PHE A 318 -4.42 -24.74 9.77
N THR A 319 -5.62 -25.30 9.58
CA THR A 319 -5.90 -26.15 8.42
C THR A 319 -5.77 -25.36 7.12
N LYS A 320 -6.34 -24.15 7.06
CA LYS A 320 -6.20 -23.25 5.90
C LYS A 320 -4.76 -22.87 5.63
N PHE A 321 -3.96 -22.58 6.66
CA PHE A 321 -2.55 -22.26 6.46
C PHE A 321 -1.76 -23.46 5.95
N CYS A 322 -2.04 -24.67 6.44
CA CYS A 322 -1.42 -25.89 5.92
C CYS A 322 -1.77 -26.12 4.44
N ASP A 323 -3.00 -25.81 4.03
CA ASP A 323 -3.42 -25.91 2.64
C ASP A 323 -2.74 -24.85 1.77
N VAL A 324 -2.64 -23.61 2.25
CA VAL A 324 -1.93 -22.50 1.61
C VAL A 324 -0.44 -22.84 1.39
N ALA A 325 0.24 -23.30 2.43
CA ALA A 325 1.65 -23.67 2.35
C ALA A 325 1.86 -24.90 1.45
N GLY A 326 0.96 -25.89 1.53
CA GLY A 326 1.01 -27.09 0.70
C GLY A 326 0.71 -26.85 -0.79
N ALA A 327 -0.06 -25.80 -1.12
CA ALA A 327 -0.38 -25.40 -2.49
C ALA A 327 0.68 -24.51 -3.15
N SER A 328 1.78 -24.19 -2.45
CA SER A 328 2.82 -23.31 -2.95
C SER A 328 3.37 -23.76 -4.30
N ARG A 329 3.59 -22.82 -5.23
CA ARG A 329 4.24 -23.15 -6.51
C ARG A 329 5.69 -23.57 -6.35
N THR A 330 6.29 -23.27 -5.20
CA THR A 330 7.63 -23.71 -4.82
C THR A 330 7.62 -25.02 -4.02
N ALA A 331 6.43 -25.50 -3.60
CA ALA A 331 6.27 -26.79 -2.94
C ALA A 331 6.59 -27.95 -3.88
N THR A 332 7.35 -28.91 -3.38
CA THR A 332 7.69 -30.14 -4.13
C THR A 332 6.97 -31.37 -3.61
N THR A 333 6.39 -31.29 -2.39
CA THR A 333 5.85 -32.46 -1.66
C THR A 333 4.51 -32.17 -0.97
N GLY A 334 3.90 -31.02 -1.25
CA GLY A 334 2.62 -30.60 -0.68
C GLY A 334 2.62 -30.49 0.85
N GLN A 335 1.45 -30.63 1.46
CA GLN A 335 1.25 -30.48 2.90
C GLN A 335 2.18 -31.37 3.75
N ALA A 336 2.55 -32.57 3.27
CA ALA A 336 3.45 -33.46 3.99
C ALA A 336 4.84 -32.83 4.24
N GLY A 337 5.44 -32.23 3.21
CA GLY A 337 6.74 -31.56 3.37
C GLY A 337 6.66 -30.29 4.22
N PHE A 338 5.54 -29.56 4.15
CA PHE A 338 5.34 -28.43 5.04
C PHE A 338 5.28 -28.86 6.51
N LEU A 339 4.50 -29.91 6.83
CA LEU A 339 4.39 -30.42 8.20
C LEU A 339 5.71 -30.98 8.74
N GLU A 340 6.54 -31.57 7.89
CA GLU A 340 7.90 -32.02 8.27
C GLU A 340 8.77 -30.84 8.71
N VAL A 341 8.80 -29.75 7.93
CA VAL A 341 9.56 -28.54 8.28
C VAL A 341 8.93 -27.84 9.49
N LEU A 342 7.61 -27.75 9.57
CA LEU A 342 6.90 -27.11 10.66
C LEU A 342 7.24 -27.72 12.03
N GLY A 343 7.41 -29.04 12.10
CA GLY A 343 7.81 -29.73 13.35
C GLY A 343 9.18 -29.31 13.87
N THR A 344 10.02 -28.66 13.06
CA THR A 344 11.31 -28.10 13.49
C THR A 344 11.20 -26.67 14.05
N HIS A 345 10.12 -25.95 13.72
CA HIS A 345 9.87 -24.57 14.14
C HIS A 345 8.82 -24.44 15.24
N TRP A 346 7.88 -25.38 15.31
CA TRP A 346 6.83 -25.41 16.32
C TRP A 346 7.05 -26.63 17.24
N SER A 347 7.39 -26.37 18.50
CA SER A 347 7.78 -27.42 19.44
C SER A 347 6.66 -28.45 19.65
N SER A 348 7.03 -29.73 19.85
CA SER A 348 6.07 -30.82 20.13
C SER A 348 5.15 -30.51 21.31
N ASP A 349 5.65 -29.84 22.35
CA ASP A 349 4.83 -29.41 23.49
C ASP A 349 3.82 -28.32 23.10
N GLY A 350 4.26 -27.28 22.40
CA GLY A 350 3.37 -26.23 21.90
C GLY A 350 2.31 -26.75 20.93
N ILE A 351 2.65 -27.70 20.06
CA ILE A 351 1.68 -28.37 19.18
C ILE A 351 0.66 -29.13 20.02
N ARG A 352 1.12 -29.92 20.98
CA ARG A 352 0.26 -30.73 21.85
C ARG A 352 -0.73 -29.86 22.61
N ASP A 353 -0.25 -28.79 23.23
CA ASP A 353 -1.09 -27.91 24.07
C ASP A 353 -2.14 -27.19 23.20
N ARG A 354 -1.78 -26.69 22.01
CA ARG A 354 -2.76 -26.06 21.10
C ARG A 354 -3.79 -27.04 20.55
N PHE A 355 -3.38 -28.27 20.21
CA PHE A 355 -4.32 -29.29 19.76
C PHE A 355 -5.22 -29.80 20.88
N GLU A 356 -4.77 -29.82 22.13
CA GLU A 356 -5.64 -30.08 23.28
C GLU A 356 -6.74 -29.02 23.39
N GLU A 357 -6.37 -27.72 23.29
CA GLU A 357 -7.32 -26.62 23.31
C GLU A 357 -8.31 -26.65 22.11
N TRP A 358 -7.80 -26.83 20.90
CA TRP A 358 -8.65 -26.90 19.70
C TRP A 358 -9.56 -28.12 19.70
N SER A 359 -9.09 -29.26 20.19
CA SER A 359 -9.94 -30.44 20.36
C SER A 359 -11.00 -30.23 21.42
N ALA A 360 -10.74 -29.44 22.47
CA ALA A 360 -11.77 -29.08 23.43
C ALA A 360 -12.85 -28.16 22.83
N GLN A 361 -12.52 -27.36 21.81
CA GLN A 361 -13.47 -26.49 21.10
C GLN A 361 -14.26 -27.22 20.03
N ASP A 362 -13.59 -27.97 19.15
CA ASP A 362 -14.20 -28.75 18.08
C ASP A 362 -13.51 -30.13 17.91
N PRO A 363 -13.92 -31.14 18.71
CA PRO A 363 -13.38 -32.49 18.62
C PRO A 363 -13.63 -33.14 17.25
N ALA A 364 -14.75 -32.79 16.60
CA ALA A 364 -15.14 -33.40 15.33
C ALA A 364 -14.24 -32.91 14.19
N ALA A 365 -14.00 -31.61 14.09
CA ALA A 365 -13.09 -31.06 13.09
C ALA A 365 -11.65 -31.53 13.30
N THR A 366 -11.16 -31.49 14.54
CA THR A 366 -9.78 -31.93 14.86
C THR A 366 -9.56 -33.41 14.57
N SER A 367 -10.48 -34.28 14.99
CA SER A 367 -10.41 -35.72 14.68
C SER A 367 -10.44 -36.02 13.17
N ALA A 368 -11.29 -35.32 12.41
CA ALA A 368 -11.42 -35.51 10.97
C ALA A 368 -10.14 -35.15 10.22
N TRP A 369 -9.49 -34.04 10.59
CA TRP A 369 -8.20 -33.66 10.01
C TRP A 369 -7.08 -34.63 10.41
N LEU A 370 -6.96 -35.01 11.70
CA LEU A 370 -5.93 -35.93 12.17
C LEU A 370 -6.03 -37.34 11.56
N ALA A 371 -7.24 -37.73 11.14
CA ALA A 371 -7.48 -39.01 10.48
C ALA A 371 -6.88 -39.07 9.07
N THR A 372 -6.72 -37.93 8.39
CA THR A 372 -6.20 -37.83 7.02
C THR A 372 -4.84 -37.13 6.93
N ALA A 373 -4.41 -36.44 8.00
CA ALA A 373 -3.15 -35.71 8.04
C ALA A 373 -1.94 -36.61 7.75
N PRO A 374 -1.00 -36.14 6.90
CA PRO A 374 0.27 -36.82 6.63
C PRO A 374 0.99 -37.18 7.92
N ASP A 375 1.73 -38.29 7.89
CA ASP A 375 2.52 -38.69 9.03
C ASP A 375 3.74 -37.77 9.21
N SER A 376 3.85 -37.15 10.39
CA SER A 376 4.87 -36.16 10.72
C SER A 376 4.98 -36.01 12.24
N GLU A 377 6.06 -35.38 12.72
CA GLU A 377 6.18 -35.02 14.14
C GLU A 377 5.04 -34.11 14.61
N VAL A 378 4.58 -33.21 13.74
CA VAL A 378 3.43 -32.35 14.02
C VAL A 378 2.18 -33.17 14.24
N THR A 379 1.87 -34.09 13.33
CA THR A 379 0.67 -34.94 13.43
C THR A 379 0.73 -35.85 14.67
N ARG A 380 1.90 -36.42 15.01
CA ARG A 380 2.07 -37.23 16.22
C ARG A 380 1.83 -36.41 17.49
N SER A 381 2.44 -35.21 17.57
CA SER A 381 2.26 -34.30 18.70
C SER A 381 0.81 -33.81 18.83
N ALA A 382 0.15 -33.54 17.71
CA ALA A 382 -1.24 -33.15 17.64
C ALA A 382 -2.20 -34.25 18.11
N ILE A 383 -1.95 -35.52 17.72
CA ILE A 383 -2.70 -36.67 18.25
C ILE A 383 -2.53 -36.76 19.77
N ALA A 384 -1.31 -36.59 20.28
CA ALA A 384 -1.07 -36.61 21.73
C ALA A 384 -1.87 -35.51 22.47
N GLY A 385 -2.05 -34.33 21.85
CA GLY A 385 -2.86 -33.24 22.41
C GLY A 385 -4.35 -33.60 22.44
N MET A 386 -4.85 -34.15 21.34
CA MET A 386 -6.22 -34.66 21.28
C MET A 386 -6.46 -35.76 22.32
N VAL A 387 -5.51 -36.70 22.50
CA VAL A 387 -5.60 -37.76 23.51
C VAL A 387 -5.75 -37.17 24.91
N ARG A 388 -4.96 -36.16 25.29
CA ARG A 388 -5.09 -35.50 26.60
C ARG A 388 -6.48 -34.93 26.85
N TYR A 389 -7.06 -34.26 25.86
CA TYR A 389 -8.44 -33.79 25.94
C TYR A 389 -9.42 -34.96 26.14
N LEU A 390 -9.31 -35.99 25.28
CA LEU A 390 -10.20 -37.15 25.29
C LEU A 390 -10.07 -38.02 26.55
N GLU A 391 -8.91 -38.08 27.21
CA GLU A 391 -8.75 -38.84 28.47
C GLU A 391 -9.79 -38.43 29.52
N SER A 392 -10.18 -37.16 29.51
CA SER A 392 -11.23 -36.63 30.39
C SER A 392 -12.63 -36.70 29.79
N ALA A 393 -12.77 -36.48 28.48
CA ALA A 393 -14.06 -36.32 27.80
C ALA A 393 -14.65 -37.65 27.27
N ASP A 394 -13.81 -38.54 26.75
CA ASP A 394 -14.16 -39.84 26.16
C ASP A 394 -12.93 -40.80 26.20
N PRO A 395 -12.75 -41.56 27.30
CA PRO A 395 -11.60 -42.45 27.47
C PRO A 395 -11.52 -43.58 26.43
N GLU A 396 -12.65 -44.01 25.86
CA GLU A 396 -12.66 -45.05 24.83
C GLU A 396 -12.09 -44.50 23.52
N ALA A 397 -12.53 -43.30 23.12
CA ALA A 397 -11.94 -42.59 21.99
C ALA A 397 -10.44 -42.28 22.24
N ALA A 398 -10.06 -41.91 23.45
CA ALA A 398 -8.66 -41.67 23.81
C ALA A 398 -7.78 -42.91 23.56
N ALA A 399 -8.24 -44.11 23.97
CA ALA A 399 -7.53 -45.35 23.74
C ALA A 399 -7.37 -45.69 22.24
N LEU A 400 -8.39 -45.40 21.41
CA LEU A 400 -8.32 -45.58 19.97
C LEU A 400 -7.29 -44.65 19.32
N TRP A 401 -7.25 -43.39 19.74
CA TRP A 401 -6.27 -42.42 19.25
C TRP A 401 -4.85 -42.71 19.74
N GLN A 402 -4.69 -43.18 20.98
CA GLN A 402 -3.40 -43.63 21.51
C GLN A 402 -2.85 -44.82 20.71
N ALA A 403 -3.68 -45.83 20.42
CA ALA A 403 -3.26 -46.96 19.58
C ALA A 403 -2.84 -46.52 18.17
N ARG A 404 -3.50 -45.48 17.62
CA ARG A 404 -3.11 -44.87 16.33
C ARG A 404 -1.77 -44.14 16.43
N LEU A 405 -1.49 -43.46 17.54
CA LEU A 405 -0.21 -42.81 17.80
C LEU A 405 0.93 -43.83 17.89
N ASP A 406 0.73 -44.92 18.62
CA ASP A 406 1.73 -45.98 18.81
C ASP A 406 2.06 -46.73 17.51
N GLY A 407 1.14 -46.72 16.54
CA GLY A 407 1.30 -47.38 15.25
C GLY A 407 1.93 -46.54 14.13
N ARG A 408 2.25 -45.26 14.37
CA ARG A 408 2.78 -44.31 13.39
C ARG A 408 4.29 -44.11 13.47
#